data_AF-A0A7X4A5P9-F1
#
_entry.id   AF-A0A7X4A5P9-F1
#
_cell.length_a   1.000
_cell.length_b   1.000
_cell.length_c   1.000
_cell.angle_alpha   90.00
_cell.angle_beta   90.00
_cell.angle_gamma   90.00
#
_symmetry.space_group_name_H-M   'P 1'
#
loop_
_entity.id
_entity.type
_entity.pdbx_description
1 polymer ?
#
loop_
_entity_poly.entity_id
_entity_poly.type
_entity_poly.pdbx_seq_one_letter_code
_entity_poly.pdbx_strand_id
1 'polypeptide(L)' 'MKHLLDLERFPLDAPDSARGRSLLAGCRQELQSAGMFSLEGLILPEALERCIAELGPLFE' A
#
# COMPACT_ATOMS: atom_id res chain seq x y z
N MET A 1 -9.14 8.91 -0.21
CA MET A 1 -8.00 7.97 -0.26
C MET A 1 -7.85 7.10 0.99
N LYS A 2 -8.22 7.57 2.19
CA LYS A 2 -8.14 6.77 3.44
C LYS A 2 -9.00 5.50 3.46
N HIS A 3 -9.97 5.37 2.55
CA HIS A 3 -10.84 4.20 2.42
C HIS A 3 -10.40 3.24 1.29
N LEU A 4 -9.27 3.51 0.65
CA LEU A 4 -8.72 2.66 -0.42
C LEU A 4 -7.47 1.91 0.03
N LEU A 5 -6.77 2.45 1.04
CA LEU A 5 -5.49 1.95 1.52
C LEU A 5 -5.61 1.50 2.98
N ASP A 6 -4.99 0.39 3.33
CA ASP A 6 -4.88 -0.11 4.70
C ASP A 6 -3.85 0.71 5.49
N LEU A 7 -4.27 1.90 5.94
CA LEU A 7 -3.42 2.82 6.71
C LEU A 7 -3.22 2.37 8.16
N GLU A 8 -4.02 1.41 8.66
CA GLU A 8 -3.80 0.84 9.97
C GLU A 8 -2.57 -0.06 9.99
N ARG A 9 -2.40 -0.87 8.93
CA ARG A 9 -1.22 -1.70 8.72
C ARG A 9 -0.04 -0.92 8.16
N PHE A 10 -0.30 0.04 7.27
CA PHE A 10 0.71 0.85 6.60
C PHE A 10 0.49 2.34 6.86
N PRO A 11 1.07 2.92 7.94
CA PRO A 11 0.82 4.30 8.37
C PRO A 11 1.53 5.34 7.47
N LEU A 12 1.16 5.36 6.20
CA LEU A 12 1.70 6.23 5.16
C LEU A 12 1.17 7.66 5.28
N ASP A 13 0.07 7.87 6.00
CA ASP A 13 -0.48 9.20 6.31
C ASP A 13 0.22 9.88 7.49
N ALA A 14 1.03 9.13 8.24
CA ALA A 14 1.85 9.63 9.34
C ALA A 14 3.28 9.03 9.31
N PRO A 15 4.08 9.34 8.27
CA PRO A 15 5.41 8.76 8.10
C PRO A 15 6.38 9.12 9.23
N ASP A 16 6.19 10.29 9.86
CA ASP A 16 7.00 10.76 10.99
C ASP A 16 6.56 10.19 12.34
N SER A 17 5.50 9.39 12.39
CA SER A 17 5.14 8.67 13.60
C SER A 17 6.15 7.55 13.91
N ALA A 18 6.15 7.04 15.15
CA ALA A 18 7.01 5.91 15.50
C ALA A 18 6.73 4.68 14.62
N ARG A 19 5.45 4.37 14.36
CA ARG A 19 5.04 3.27 13.48
C ARG A 19 5.46 3.51 12.02
N GLY A 20 5.29 4.75 11.51
CA GLY A 20 5.73 5.14 10.18
C GLY A 20 7.23 4.99 9.98
N ARG A 21 8.04 5.45 10.95
CA ARG A 21 9.49 5.27 10.91
C ARG A 21 9.92 3.81 10.91
N SER A 22 9.27 2.96 11.71
CA SER A 22 9.52 1.51 11.72
C SER A 22 9.20 0.86 10.38
N LEU A 23 8.06 1.22 9.77
CA LEU A 23 7.69 0.76 8.44
C LEU A 23 8.77 1.13 7.41
N LEU A 24 9.14 2.42 7.36
CA LEU A 24 10.12 2.94 6.41
C LEU A 24 11.51 2.33 6.60
N ALA A 25 11.88 1.98 7.83
CA ALA A 25 13.13 1.28 8.11
C ALA A 25 13.13 -0.12 7.49
N GLY A 26 12.05 -0.89 7.65
CA GLY A 26 11.88 -2.20 7.00
C GLY A 26 11.92 -2.09 5.47
N CYS A 27 11.13 -1.18 4.90
CA CYS A 27 11.10 -0.96 3.45
C CYS A 27 12.48 -0.58 2.89
N ARG A 28 13.24 0.27 3.59
CA ARG A 28 14.61 0.63 3.17
C ARG A 28 15.56 -0.56 3.21
N GLN A 29 15.43 -1.43 4.20
CA GLN A 29 16.27 -2.62 4.31
C GLN A 29 15.98 -3.61 3.16
N GLU A 30 14.70 -3.86 2.86
CA GLU A 30 14.29 -4.69 1.72
C GLU A 30 14.73 -4.09 0.38
N LEU A 31 14.58 -2.77 0.23
CA LEU A 31 15.05 -2.07 -0.98
C LEU A 31 16.56 -2.23 -1.17
N GLN A 32 17.35 -2.17 -0.10
CA GLN A 32 18.80 -2.35 -0.16
C GLN A 32 19.20 -3.79 -0.51
N SER A 33 18.46 -4.79 -0.04
CA SER A 33 18.80 -6.20 -0.27
C SER A 33 18.28 -6.75 -1.60
N ALA A 34 17.06 -6.38 -1.99
CA ALA A 34 16.34 -6.95 -3.14
C ALA A 34 16.17 -5.97 -4.31
N GLY A 35 16.53 -4.69 -4.14
CA GLY A 35 16.34 -3.65 -5.16
C GLY A 35 14.88 -3.18 -5.31
N MET A 36 13.95 -3.79 -4.57
CA MET A 36 12.55 -3.40 -4.46
C MET A 36 12.01 -3.80 -3.08
N PHE A 37 10.89 -3.20 -2.69
CA PHE A 37 10.07 -3.66 -1.57
C PHE A 37 8.61 -3.70 -2.02
N SER A 38 7.82 -4.59 -1.42
CA SER A 38 6.38 -4.72 -1.73
C SER A 38 5.55 -4.45 -0.48
N LEU A 39 4.43 -3.76 -0.65
CA LEU A 39 3.45 -3.53 0.41
C LEU A 39 2.21 -4.38 0.13
N GLU A 40 2.35 -5.69 0.34
CA GLU A 40 1.28 -6.64 0.05
C GLU A 40 0.03 -6.38 0.91
N GLY A 41 -1.12 -6.23 0.26
CA GLY A 41 -2.37 -5.88 0.92
C GLY A 41 -2.48 -4.41 1.30
N LEU A 42 -1.66 -3.52 0.72
CA LEU A 42 -1.82 -2.08 0.91
C LEU A 42 -3.17 -1.58 0.40
N ILE A 43 -3.62 -2.07 -0.76
CA ILE A 43 -4.92 -1.71 -1.30
C ILE A 43 -5.96 -2.61 -0.63
N LEU A 44 -7.00 -1.99 -0.06
CA LEU A 44 -8.12 -2.71 0.53
C LEU A 44 -8.86 -3.51 -0.55
N PRO A 45 -9.26 -4.77 -0.29
CA PRO A 45 -9.92 -5.61 -1.29
C PRO A 45 -11.13 -4.95 -1.95
N GLU A 46 -11.94 -4.23 -1.16
CA GLU A 46 -13.15 -3.55 -1.63
C GLU A 46 -12.83 -2.40 -2.60
N ALA A 47 -11.67 -1.77 -2.44
CA ALA A 47 -11.19 -0.74 -3.36
C ALA A 47 -10.72 -1.35 -4.67
N LEU A 48 -10.04 -2.50 -4.61
CA LEU A 48 -9.57 -3.22 -5.79
C LEU A 48 -10.74 -3.74 -6.64
N GLU A 49 -11.76 -4.32 -6.02
CA GLU A 49 -12.97 -4.80 -6.70
C GLU A 49 -13.68 -3.69 -7.48
N ARG A 50 -13.80 -2.50 -6.88
CA ARG A 50 -14.39 -1.33 -7.55
C ARG A 50 -13.58 -0.90 -8.76
N CYS A 51 -12.25 -0.84 -8.65
CA CYS A 51 -11.39 -0.51 -9.78
C CYS A 51 -11.55 -1.50 -10.93
N ILE A 52 -11.66 -2.81 -10.62
CA ILE A 52 -11.87 -3.84 -11.65
C ILE A 52 -13.24 -3.64 -12.33
N ALA A 53 -14.30 -3.37 -11.56
CA ALA A 53 -15.63 -3.12 -12.10
C ALA A 53 -15.69 -1.88 -13.00
N GLU A 54 -14.97 -0.81 -12.64
CA GLU A 54 -14.89 0.42 -13.44
C GLU A 54 -14.08 0.23 -14.73
N LEU A 55 -13.02 -0.58 -14.69
CA LEU A 55 -12.14 -0.80 -15.85
C LEU A 55 -12.63 -1.91 -16.78
N GLY A 56 -13.42 -2.86 -16.29
CA GLY A 56 -13.93 -4.00 -17.06
C GLY A 56 -14.47 -3.65 -18.45
N PRO A 57 -15.35 -2.64 -18.59
CA PRO A 57 -15.93 -2.26 -19.89
C PRO A 57 -14.93 -1.74 -20.94
N LEU A 58 -13.69 -1.41 -20.56
CA LEU A 58 -12.65 -0.94 -21.48
C LEU A 58 -11.86 -2.10 -22.13
N PHE A 59 -12.01 -3.31 -21.61
CA PHE A 59 -11.31 -4.50 -22.09
C PHE A 59 -12.22 -5.44 -22.91
N GLU A 60 -13.44 -5.00 -23.22
CA GLU A 60 -14.42 -5.68 -24.08
C GLU A 60 -14.38 -5.18 -25.53
#